data_AF-A0A4V3W844-F1
#
_entry.id   AF-A0A4V3W844-F1
#
_cell.length_a   1.000
_cell.length_b   1.000
_cell.length_c   1.000
_cell.angle_alpha   90.00
_cell.angle_beta   90.00
_cell.angle_gamma   90.00
#
_symmetry.space_group_name_H-M   'P 1'
#
loop_
_entity.id
_entity.type
_entity.pdbx_description
1 polymer ?
#
loop_
_entity_poly.entity_id
_entity_poly.type
_entity_poly.pdbx_seq_one_letter_code
_entity_poly.pdbx_strand_id
1 'polypeptide(L)' 'MKGKTDKIPAKLCYEHVGGKLGSLLLKQFVANGWLTKETPGDKNFYVTEKGIIEFEKIGIDLSQINS' A
#
# COMPACT_ATOMS: atom_id res chain seq x y z
N MET A 1 -31.59 -5.12 -2.87
CA MET A 1 -30.52 -4.20 -2.42
C MET A 1 -29.82 -4.88 -1.26
N LYS A 2 -28.52 -5.18 -1.37
CA LYS A 2 -27.80 -6.09 -0.45
C LYS A 2 -27.56 -5.40 0.90
N GLY A 3 -28.46 -5.64 1.84
CA GLY A 3 -28.18 -5.55 3.27
C GLY A 3 -27.46 -6.81 3.73
N LYS A 4 -26.15 -6.72 3.87
CA LYS A 4 -25.34 -7.55 4.78
C LYS A 4 -24.11 -6.71 5.13
N THR A 5 -23.90 -6.46 6.40
CA THR A 5 -22.58 -6.06 6.92
C THR A 5 -21.67 -7.28 6.88
N ASP A 6 -21.38 -7.80 5.68
CA ASP A 6 -20.37 -8.81 5.47
C ASP A 6 -19.03 -8.15 5.75
N LYS A 7 -18.40 -8.52 6.86
CA LYS A 7 -17.04 -8.08 7.19
C LYS A 7 -16.13 -8.41 6.00
N ILE A 8 -15.48 -7.41 5.42
CA ILE A 8 -14.50 -7.64 4.35
C ILE A 8 -13.24 -8.24 4.98
N PRO A 9 -12.85 -9.48 4.64
CA PRO A 9 -11.71 -10.11 5.29
C PRO A 9 -10.38 -9.47 4.81
N ALA A 10 -9.60 -8.95 5.75
CA ALA A 10 -8.20 -8.57 5.55
C ALA A 10 -7.30 -9.73 5.97
N LYS A 11 -6.56 -10.32 5.03
CA LYS A 11 -5.62 -11.40 5.34
C LYS A 11 -4.31 -10.80 5.83
N LEU A 12 -3.76 -11.36 6.90
CA LEU A 12 -2.40 -11.08 7.33
C LEU A 12 -1.43 -12.00 6.61
N CYS A 13 -0.26 -11.47 6.28
CA CYS A 13 0.89 -12.21 5.82
C CYS A 13 2.00 -11.90 6.84
N TYR A 14 2.19 -12.80 7.80
CA TYR A 14 3.01 -12.51 8.99
C TYR A 14 2.48 -11.29 9.74
N GLU A 15 3.27 -10.20 9.75
CA GLU A 15 2.98 -8.96 10.48
C GLU A 15 2.45 -7.83 9.58
N HIS A 16 2.15 -8.10 8.30
CA HIS A 16 1.63 -7.09 7.36
C HIS A 16 0.31 -7.49 6.69
N VAL A 17 -0.39 -6.49 6.15
CA VAL A 17 -1.63 -6.68 5.38
C VAL A 17 -1.30 -7.34 4.03
N GLY A 18 -1.72 -8.59 3.87
CA GLY A 18 -1.50 -9.39 2.68
C GLY A 18 -2.77 -9.72 1.90
N GLY A 19 -2.66 -10.71 1.02
CA GLY A 19 -3.77 -11.22 0.21
C GLY A 19 -4.34 -10.18 -0.76
N LYS A 20 -5.67 -10.26 -1.00
CA LYS A 20 -6.35 -9.41 -1.99
C LYS A 20 -6.37 -7.94 -1.57
N LEU A 21 -6.52 -7.65 -0.29
CA LEU A 21 -6.52 -6.27 0.23
C LEU A 21 -5.15 -5.61 0.01
N GLY A 22 -4.06 -6.26 0.44
CA GLY A 22 -2.70 -5.74 0.21
C GLY A 22 -2.41 -5.52 -1.28
N SER A 23 -2.86 -6.44 -2.15
CA SER A 23 -2.72 -6.29 -3.60
C SER A 23 -3.48 -5.09 -4.17
N LEU A 24 -4.67 -4.77 -3.64
CA LEU A 24 -5.45 -3.62 -4.08
C LEU A 24 -4.86 -2.31 -3.58
N LEU A 25 -4.38 -2.28 -2.33
CA LEU A 25 -3.67 -1.13 -1.77
C LEU A 25 -2.42 -0.80 -2.60
N LEU A 26 -1.59 -1.80 -2.89
CA LEU A 26 -0.40 -1.63 -3.73
C LEU A 26 -0.75 -1.03 -5.11
N LYS A 27 -1.76 -1.59 -5.79
CA LYS A 27 -2.21 -1.08 -7.08
C LYS A 27 -2.68 0.37 -7.00
N GLN A 28 -3.42 0.71 -5.94
CA GLN A 28 -3.90 2.08 -5.74
C GLN A 28 -2.76 3.05 -5.46
N PHE A 29 -1.77 2.65 -4.65
CA PHE A 29 -0.60 3.47 -4.36
C PHE A 29 0.24 3.72 -5.62
N VAL A 30 0.42 2.71 -6.47
CA VAL A 30 1.09 2.87 -7.77
C VAL A 30 0.26 3.78 -8.71
N ALA A 31 -1.04 3.54 -8.81
CA ALA A 31 -1.93 4.35 -9.67
C ALA A 31 -2.00 5.82 -9.22
N ASN A 32 -1.94 6.08 -7.91
CA ASN A 32 -1.89 7.42 -7.33
C ASN A 32 -0.50 8.08 -7.47
N GLY A 33 0.51 7.34 -7.91
CA GLY A 33 1.90 7.79 -8.03
C GLY A 33 2.62 7.91 -6.69
N TRP A 34 2.14 7.22 -5.64
CA TRP A 34 2.78 7.19 -4.33
C TRP A 34 3.95 6.19 -4.29
N LEU A 35 3.81 5.11 -5.05
CA LEU A 35 4.85 4.09 -5.23
C LEU A 35 5.24 4.02 -6.71
N THR A 36 6.52 3.86 -6.98
CA THR A 36 7.04 3.65 -8.34
C THR A 36 8.09 2.54 -8.34
N LYS A 37 8.42 2.05 -9.53
CA LYS A 37 9.60 1.20 -9.75
C LYS A 37 10.65 2.01 -10.47
N GLU A 38 11.92 1.84 -10.10
CA GLU A 38 13.02 2.45 -10.85
C GLU A 38 13.12 1.89 -12.26
N THR A 39 12.88 0.58 -12.42
CA THR A 39 12.84 -0.07 -13.73
C THR A 39 11.62 -1.00 -13.87
N PRO A 40 11.10 -1.23 -15.09
CA PRO A 40 9.95 -2.12 -15.31
C PRO A 40 10.17 -3.58 -14.87
N GLY A 41 11.43 -3.99 -14.66
CA GLY A 41 11.81 -5.32 -14.18
C GLY A 41 12.04 -5.43 -12.69
N ASP A 42 12.02 -4.30 -11.95
CA ASP A 42 12.35 -4.32 -10.54
C ASP A 42 11.27 -5.03 -9.72
N LYS A 43 11.72 -5.76 -8.69
CA LYS A 43 10.84 -6.47 -7.75
C LYS A 43 10.37 -5.54 -6.64
N ASN A 44 11.15 -4.50 -6.35
CA ASN A 44 10.90 -3.57 -5.27
C ASN A 44 10.18 -2.32 -5.79
N PHE A 45 9.40 -1.73 -4.90
CA PHE A 45 8.78 -0.43 -5.11
C PHE A 45 9.46 0.58 -4.19
N TYR A 46 9.55 1.80 -4.66
CA TYR A 46 10.10 2.93 -3.93
C TYR A 46 9.01 3.97 -3.73
N VAL A 47 9.05 4.64 -2.58
CA VAL A 47 8.11 5.73 -2.27
C VAL A 47 8.57 6.97 -3.03
N THR A 48 7.67 7.59 -3.78
CA THR A 48 7.95 8.85 -4.48
C THR A 48 7.85 10.04 -3.52
N GLU A 49 8.32 11.21 -3.92
CA GLU A 49 8.15 12.46 -3.13
C GLU A 49 6.66 12.73 -2.81
N LYS A 50 5.78 12.48 -3.79
CA LYS A 50 4.33 12.55 -3.59
C LYS A 50 3.86 11.50 -2.58
N GLY A 51 4.38 10.28 -2.69
CA GLY A 51 4.07 9.19 -1.76
C GLY A 51 4.42 9.53 -0.32
N ILE A 52 5.57 10.15 -0.08
CA ILE A 52 6.02 10.57 1.26
C ILE A 52 4.97 11.49 1.90
N ILE A 53 4.64 12.58 1.22
CA ILE A 53 3.68 13.58 1.69
C ILE A 53 2.30 12.94 1.96
N GLU A 54 1.84 12.07 1.07
CA GLU A 54 0.51 11.48 1.19
C GLU A 54 0.44 10.37 2.25
N PHE A 55 1.52 9.60 2.44
CA PHE A 55 1.62 8.63 3.52
C PHE A 55 1.63 9.34 4.88
N GLU A 56 2.39 10.42 5.03
CA GLU A 56 2.38 11.23 6.25
C GLU A 56 0.99 11.81 6.54
N LYS A 57 0.26 12.29 5.52
CA LYS A 57 -1.11 12.80 5.67
C LYS A 57 -2.10 11.78 6.22
N ILE A 58 -1.92 10.50 5.90
CA ILE A 58 -2.76 9.42 6.44
C ILE A 58 -2.21 8.82 7.74
N GLY A 59 -1.16 9.41 8.30
CA GLY A 59 -0.56 9.02 9.58
C GLY A 59 0.42 7.85 9.49
N ILE A 60 0.94 7.54 8.30
CA ILE A 60 2.00 6.54 8.12
C ILE A 60 3.35 7.24 8.25
N ASP A 61 4.08 6.88 9.29
CA ASP A 61 5.43 7.37 9.58
C ASP A 61 6.47 6.55 8.83
N LEU A 62 7.02 7.13 7.76
CA LEU A 62 8.01 6.47 6.90
C LEU A 62 9.40 6.40 7.55
N SER A 63 9.65 7.15 8.64
CA SER A 63 10.92 7.09 9.37
C SER A 63 11.18 5.73 10.02
N GLN A 64 10.15 4.90 10.15
CA GLN A 64 10.26 3.53 10.68
C GLN A 64 10.85 2.54 9.69
N ILE A 65 10.95 2.91 8.40
CA ILE A 65 11.58 2.09 7.38
C ILE A 65 13.09 2.33 7.44
N ASN A 66 13.80 1.44 8.14
CA ASN A 66 15.25 1.45 8.16
C ASN A 66 15.79 0.82 6.86
N SER A 67 16.65 1.56 6.15
CA SER A 67 17.35 1.08 4.95
C SER A 67 18.57 0.22 5.27
#